data_AF-A0A7V5KW90-F1
#
_entry.id   AF-A0A7V5KW90-F1
#
_cell.length_a   1.000
_cell.length_b   1.000
_cell.length_c   1.000
_cell.angle_alpha   90.00
_cell.angle_beta   90.00
_cell.angle_gamma   90.00
#
_symmetry.space_group_name_H-M   'P 1'
#
loop_
_entity.id
_entity.type
_entity.pdbx_description
1 polymer ?
#
loop_
_entity_poly.entity_id
_entity_poly.type
_entity_poly.pdbx_seq_one_letter_code
_entity_poly.pdbx_strand_id
1 'polypeptide(L)' 'MEDCKIYEIDPDKPCKGSFNVRVGHELHFSAAVAAHNESITLNEFIKQALAEKLQRCKM' A
#
# COMPACT_ATOMS: atom_id res chain seq x y z
N MET A 1 -26.40 -16.47 23.44
CA MET A 1 -26.05 -15.46 22.41
C MET A 1 -25.00 -14.58 23.04
N GLU A 2 -23.75 -14.99 22.91
CA GLU A 2 -22.61 -14.33 23.56
C GLU A 2 -21.70 -13.88 22.43
N ASP A 3 -21.77 -12.58 22.18
CA ASP A 3 -21.09 -11.83 21.13
C ASP A 3 -19.58 -12.07 21.19
N CYS A 4 -19.01 -12.45 20.04
CA CYS A 4 -17.58 -12.59 19.82
C CYS A 4 -16.85 -11.26 20.02
N LYS A 5 -16.46 -10.96 21.26
CA LYS A 5 -15.53 -9.89 21.66
C LYS A 5 -14.11 -10.42 21.94
N ILE A 6 -13.60 -11.32 21.10
CA ILE A 6 -12.25 -11.92 21.29
C ILE A 6 -11.31 -11.63 20.11
N TYR A 7 -11.53 -10.51 19.43
CA TYR A 7 -10.52 -9.98 18.52
C TYR A 7 -10.31 -8.50 18.84
N GLU A 8 -9.72 -8.24 20.01
CA GLU A 8 -8.91 -7.04 20.29
C GLU A 8 -7.64 -7.06 19.43
N ILE A 9 -7.81 -7.19 18.11
CA ILE A 9 -6.74 -6.90 17.16
C ILE A 9 -7.04 -5.51 16.66
N ASP A 10 -6.47 -4.51 17.33
CA ASP A 10 -6.30 -3.19 16.75
C ASP A 10 -5.75 -3.34 15.33
N PRO A 11 -6.46 -2.90 14.28
CA PRO A 11 -5.90 -2.75 12.94
C PRO A 11 -4.91 -1.57 12.86
N ASP A 12 -4.45 -1.07 14.01
CA ASP A 12 -3.59 0.10 14.17
C ASP A 12 -2.19 -0.31 14.63
N LYS A 13 -1.60 -1.27 13.93
CA LYS A 13 -0.17 -1.12 13.64
C LYS A 13 -0.11 -0.56 12.23
N PRO A 14 -0.06 0.78 12.05
CA PRO A 14 0.56 1.30 10.85
C PRO A 14 1.90 0.59 10.77
N CYS A 15 2.09 -0.25 9.76
CA CYS A 15 3.39 -0.83 9.45
C CYS A 15 4.33 0.34 9.12
N LYS A 16 4.83 1.02 10.16
CA LYS A 16 5.92 1.98 10.12
C LYS A 16 7.20 1.18 9.95
N GLY A 17 7.30 0.52 8.81
CA GLY A 17 8.54 0.04 8.25
C GLY A 17 8.88 0.96 7.09
N SER A 18 10.10 1.50 7.05
CA SER A 18 10.59 2.14 5.83
C SER A 18 10.70 1.08 4.75
N PHE A 19 9.84 1.15 3.73
CA PHE A 19 9.90 0.26 2.58
C PHE A 19 11.01 0.75 1.63
N ASN A 20 12.25 0.37 1.93
CA ASN A 20 13.41 0.70 1.11
C ASN A 20 13.51 -0.28 -0.07
N VAL A 21 12.79 0.00 -1.15
CA VAL A 21 12.87 -0.75 -2.40
C VAL A 21 13.71 0.01 -3.42
N ARG A 22 14.62 -0.70 -4.09
CA ARG A 22 15.32 -0.16 -5.27
C ARG A 22 14.45 -0.39 -6.49
N VAL A 23 13.67 0.61 -6.85
CA VAL A 23 12.97 0.66 -8.14
C VAL A 23 13.88 1.33 -9.17
N GLY A 24 13.94 0.80 -10.38
CA GLY A 24 14.71 1.40 -11.47
C GLY A 24 14.27 2.85 -11.73
N HIS A 25 15.19 3.70 -12.18
CA HIS A 25 14.98 5.15 -12.31
C HIS A 25 13.73 5.49 -13.14
N GLU A 26 13.52 4.76 -14.24
CA GLU A 26 12.39 4.94 -15.16
C GLU A 26 11.04 4.63 -14.49
N LEU A 27 11.03 3.59 -13.65
CA LEU A 27 9.82 3.14 -12.93
C LEU A 27 9.51 4.08 -11.76
N HIS A 28 10.55 4.56 -11.06
CA HIS A 28 10.40 5.59 -10.04
C HIS A 28 9.84 6.90 -10.64
N PHE A 29 10.37 7.33 -11.78
CA PHE A 29 9.90 8.55 -12.45
C PHE A 29 8.44 8.43 -12.87
N SER A 30 8.09 7.31 -13.52
CA SER A 30 6.72 7.04 -13.94
C SER A 30 5.74 6.99 -12.76
N ALA A 31 6.14 6.34 -11.65
CA ALA A 31 5.35 6.28 -10.44
C ALA A 31 5.21 7.66 -9.76
N ALA A 32 6.25 8.49 -9.78
CA ALA A 32 6.20 9.85 -9.22
C ALA A 32 5.27 10.76 -10.03
N VAL A 33 5.29 10.66 -11.36
CA VAL A 33 4.38 11.41 -12.25
C VAL A 33 2.94 10.96 -12.03
N ALA A 34 2.68 9.66 -11.92
CA ALA A 34 1.34 9.14 -11.65
C ALA A 34 0.82 9.58 -10.28
N ALA A 35 1.65 9.47 -9.23
CA ALA A 35 1.32 9.97 -7.90
C ALA A 35 1.01 11.48 -7.89
N HIS A 36 1.76 12.27 -8.66
CA HIS A 36 1.51 13.70 -8.78
C HIS A 36 0.17 14.01 -9.45
N ASN A 37 -0.17 13.29 -10.52
CA ASN A 37 -1.47 13.44 -11.20
C ASN A 37 -2.65 13.11 -10.28
N GLU A 38 -2.50 12.12 -9.40
CA GLU A 38 -3.52 11.76 -8.41
C GLU A 38 -3.48 12.59 -7.12
N SER A 39 -2.57 13.58 -7.02
CA SER A 39 -2.35 14.39 -5.80
C SER A 39 -2.10 13.54 -4.55
N ILE A 40 -1.40 12.42 -4.71
CA ILE A 40 -0.99 11.52 -3.62
C ILE A 40 0.53 11.44 -3.51
N THR A 41 1.02 10.93 -2.38
CA THR A 41 2.46 10.68 -2.22
C THR A 41 2.88 9.44 -3.00
N LEU A 42 4.14 9.39 -3.44
CA LEU A 42 4.72 8.22 -4.10
C LEU A 42 4.52 6.93 -3.27
N ASN A 43 4.61 7.03 -1.94
CA ASN A 43 4.40 5.89 -1.05
C ASN A 43 2.95 5.38 -1.09
N GLU A 44 1.96 6.27 -1.14
CA GLU A 44 0.56 5.88 -1.28
C GLU A 44 0.28 5.25 -2.65
N PHE A 45 0.86 5.80 -3.71
CA PHE A 45 0.76 5.24 -5.05
C PHE A 45 1.32 3.80 -5.11
N ILE A 46 2.48 3.56 -4.50
CA ILE A 46 3.08 2.22 -4.43
C ILE A 46 2.19 1.25 -3.64
N LYS A 47 1.59 1.70 -2.53
CA LYS A 47 0.64 0.87 -1.75
C LYS A 47 -0.59 0.48 -2.57
N GLN A 48 -1.17 1.42 -3.31
CA GLN A 48 -2.32 1.16 -4.18
C GLN A 48 -1.96 0.16 -5.28
N ALA A 49 -0.81 0.35 -5.95
CA ALA A 49 -0.33 -0.58 -6.96
C ALA A 49 -0.11 -2.00 -6.41
N LEU A 50 0.43 -2.13 -5.18
CA LEU A 50 0.57 -3.41 -4.48
C LEU A 50 -0.79 -4.04 -4.17
N ALA A 51 -1.73 -3.26 -3.63
CA ALA A 51 -3.08 -3.73 -3.32
C ALA A 51 -3.82 -4.20 -4.59
N GLU A 52 -3.73 -3.44 -5.68
CA GLU A 52 -4.33 -3.78 -6.97
C GLU A 52 -3.72 -5.06 -7.55
N LYS A 53 -2.39 -5.22 -7.47
CA LYS A 53 -1.70 -6.44 -7.90
C LYS A 53 -2.11 -7.66 -7.08
N LEU A 54 -2.24 -7.52 -5.76
CA LEU A 54 -2.70 -8.60 -4.88
C LEU A 54 -4.16 -8.98 -5.16
N GLN A 55 -5.02 -8.01 -5.48
CA GLN A 55 -6.40 -8.28 -5.92
C GLN A 55 -6.42 -9.03 -7.26
N ARG A 56 -5.59 -8.61 -8.23
CA ARG A 56 -5.47 -9.28 -9.53
C ARG A 56 -4.90 -10.70 -9.43
N CYS A 57 -4.09 -11.00 -8.42
CA CYS A 57 -3.46 -12.31 -8.23
C CYS A 57 -4.38 -13.33 -7.55
N LYS A 58 -5.53 -12.93 -7.00
CA LYS A 58 -6.51 -13.83 -6.36
C LYS A 58 -7.47 -14.50 -7.36
N MET A 59 -7.03 -14.76 -8.58
CA MET A 59 -7.78 -15.60 -9.54
C MET A 59 -7.16 -16.98 -9.67
#